data_AF-A0A960PQF2-F1
#
_entry.id   AF-A0A960PQF2-F1
#
_cell.length_a   1.000
_cell.length_b   1.000
_cell.length_c   1.000
_cell.angle_alpha   90.00
_cell.angle_beta   90.00
_cell.angle_gamma   90.00
#
_symmetry.space_group_name_H-M   'P 1'
#
loop_
_entity.id
_entity.type
_entity.pdbx_description
1 polymer ?
#
loop_
_entity_poly.entity_id
_entity_poly.type
_entity_poly.pdbx_seq_one_letter_code
_entity_poly.pdbx_strand_id
1 'polypeptide(L)'
;MNTGTLLALAIALVALACCSAVLLAYGRHSRRQLEARLKRLDSQLGELSAKVALQEPSFSLPLPWTSWTLSASCLLRIRESFAKRTIRTVVECGAGISTLHLARFLAPGGGRLVSLEDDEVWAAAVRRMVEKEGLAEIVTVLHRPLVEHRVLGHSVRWYDVRSPRDLGLDTIDLILV
;
A
#
# COMPACT_ATOMS: atom_id res chain seq x y z
N MET A 1 -69.08 12.57 5.09
CA MET A 1 -67.66 12.96 5.17
C MET A 1 -67.44 14.08 4.16
N ASN A 2 -66.99 15.27 4.58
CA ASN A 2 -66.83 16.40 3.66
C ASN A 2 -65.57 16.23 2.80
N THR A 3 -65.62 16.68 1.54
CA THR A 3 -64.45 16.69 0.63
C THR A 3 -63.24 17.40 1.24
N GLY A 4 -63.46 18.44 2.05
CA GLY A 4 -62.40 19.16 2.78
C GLY A 4 -61.65 18.29 3.81
N THR A 5 -62.33 17.38 4.50
CA THR A 5 -61.67 16.49 5.48
C THR A 5 -60.84 15.41 4.79
N LEU A 6 -61.29 14.92 3.63
CA LEU A 6 -60.55 13.96 2.81
C LEU A 6 -59.25 14.56 2.25
N LEU A 7 -59.31 15.82 1.77
CA LEU A 7 -58.14 16.53 1.27
C LEU A 7 -57.11 16.79 2.39
N ALA A 8 -57.57 17.20 3.58
CA ALA A 8 -56.69 17.42 4.73
C ALA A 8 -55.97 16.13 5.18
N LEU A 9 -56.68 15.00 5.21
CA LEU A 9 -56.10 13.68 5.53
C LEU A 9 -55.07 13.25 4.49
N ALA A 10 -55.33 13.47 3.20
CA ALA A 10 -54.39 13.16 2.14
C ALA A 10 -53.09 13.99 2.26
N ILE A 11 -53.19 15.29 2.54
CA ILE A 11 -52.03 16.16 2.75
C ILE A 11 -51.22 15.69 3.97
N ALA A 12 -51.89 15.37 5.08
CA ALA A 12 -51.22 14.87 6.28
C ALA A 12 -50.46 13.56 6.04
N LEU A 13 -51.04 12.63 5.29
CA LEU A 13 -50.39 11.36 4.91
C LEU A 13 -49.16 11.59 4.04
N VAL A 14 -49.25 12.48 3.04
CA VAL A 14 -48.11 12.83 2.18
C VAL A 14 -47.00 13.49 3.00
N ALA A 15 -47.34 14.43 3.89
CA ALA A 15 -46.37 15.09 4.76
C ALA A 15 -45.67 14.08 5.70
N LEU A 16 -46.42 13.13 6.26
CA LEU A 16 -45.88 12.06 7.11
C LEU A 16 -44.94 11.14 6.31
N ALA A 17 -45.33 10.76 5.09
CA ALA A 17 -44.51 9.93 4.21
C ALA A 17 -43.21 10.64 3.80
N CYS A 18 -43.28 11.94 3.47
CA CYS A 18 -42.10 12.76 3.19
C CYS A 18 -41.19 12.89 4.42
N CYS A 19 -41.76 13.14 5.61
CA CYS A 19 -40.99 13.22 6.86
C CYS A 19 -40.29 11.89 7.18
N SER A 20 -41.00 10.77 7.06
CA SER A 20 -40.45 9.41 7.17
C SER A 20 -39.30 9.18 6.20
N ALA A 21 -39.48 9.52 4.92
CA ALA A 21 -38.44 9.36 3.90
C ALA A 21 -37.19 10.20 4.21
N VAL A 22 -37.35 11.44 4.68
CA VAL A 22 -36.24 12.32 5.09
C VAL A 22 -35.51 11.75 6.30
N LEU A 23 -36.22 11.28 7.33
CA LEU A 23 -35.61 10.65 8.51
C LEU A 23 -34.87 9.37 8.17
N LEU A 24 -35.41 8.54 7.27
CA LEU A 24 -34.75 7.33 6.78
C LEU A 24 -33.52 7.67 5.93
N ALA A 25 -33.60 8.68 5.07
CA ALA A 25 -32.46 9.15 4.27
C ALA A 25 -31.35 9.72 5.17
N TYR A 26 -31.71 10.54 6.16
CA TYR A 26 -30.79 11.07 7.16
C TYR A 26 -30.17 9.96 8.00
N GLY A 27 -30.96 8.99 8.47
CA GLY A 27 -30.48 7.82 9.21
C GLY A 27 -29.52 6.96 8.38
N ARG A 28 -29.83 6.71 7.10
CA ARG A 28 -28.92 6.01 6.17
C ARG A 28 -27.64 6.79 5.92
N HIS A 29 -27.74 8.11 5.74
CA HIS A 29 -26.58 8.98 5.56
C HIS A 29 -25.68 8.98 6.81
N SER A 30 -26.27 9.12 8.00
CA SER A 30 -25.56 9.09 9.27
C SER A 30 -24.89 7.73 9.53
N ARG A 31 -25.57 6.62 9.21
CA ARG A 31 -24.97 5.27 9.31
C ARG A 31 -23.78 5.11 8.36
N ARG A 32 -23.92 5.53 7.09
CA ARG A 32 -22.81 5.51 6.12
C ARG A 32 -21.62 6.35 6.59
N GLN A 33 -21.87 7.53 7.17
CA GLN A 33 -20.78 8.36 7.72
C GLN A 33 -20.09 7.69 8.92
N LEU A 34 -20.86 7.08 9.82
CA LEU A 34 -20.32 6.37 10.98
C LEU A 34 -19.50 5.15 10.55
N GLU A 35 -20.02 4.32 9.66
CA GLU A 35 -19.31 3.17 9.09
C GLU A 35 -18.02 3.60 8.39
N ALA A 36 -18.05 4.69 7.62
CA ALA A 36 -16.86 5.24 6.98
C ALA A 36 -15.82 5.74 8.01
N ARG A 37 -16.26 6.37 9.11
CA ARG A 37 -15.37 6.80 10.21
C ARG A 37 -14.78 5.61 10.96
N LEU A 38 -15.59 4.62 11.32
CA LEU A 38 -15.11 3.39 11.98
C LEU A 38 -14.10 2.66 11.10
N LYS A 39 -14.38 2.50 9.81
CA LYS A 39 -13.45 1.87 8.86
C LYS A 39 -12.13 2.65 8.74
N ARG A 40 -12.17 3.99 8.82
CA ARG A 40 -10.95 4.82 8.85
C ARG A 40 -10.16 4.60 10.14
N LEU A 41 -10.83 4.56 11.29
CA LEU A 41 -10.18 4.29 12.59
C LEU A 41 -9.53 2.90 12.61
N ASP A 42 -10.25 1.87 12.17
CA ASP A 42 -9.71 0.51 12.08
C ASP A 42 -8.48 0.44 11.16
N SER A 43 -8.53 1.12 10.01
CA SER A 43 -7.39 1.21 9.10
C SER A 43 -6.20 1.94 9.74
N GLN A 44 -6.44 3.02 10.50
CA GLN A 44 -5.38 3.78 11.17
C GLN A 44 -4.75 2.98 12.31
N LEU A 45 -5.57 2.29 13.12
CA LEU A 45 -5.10 1.39 14.17
C LEU A 45 -4.30 0.23 13.59
N GLY A 46 -4.79 -0.38 12.51
CA GLY A 46 -4.09 -1.44 11.80
C GLY A 46 -2.72 -1.02 11.29
N GLU A 47 -2.59 0.18 10.70
CA GLU A 47 -1.30 0.73 10.28
C GLU A 47 -0.35 1.01 11.46
N LEU A 48 -0.86 1.56 12.57
CA LEU A 48 -0.04 1.80 13.77
C LEU A 48 0.45 0.49 14.38
N SER A 49 -0.45 -0.48 14.58
CA SER A 49 -0.10 -1.81 15.08
C SER A 49 0.91 -2.50 14.15
N ALA A 50 0.77 -2.34 12.83
CA ALA A 50 1.71 -2.90 11.88
C ALA A 50 3.09 -2.25 11.96
N LYS A 51 3.17 -0.92 12.10
CA LYS A 51 4.44 -0.21 12.31
C LYS A 51 5.14 -0.68 13.57
N VAL A 52 4.41 -0.85 14.68
CA VAL A 52 4.95 -1.40 15.93
C VAL A 52 5.43 -2.85 15.73
N ALA A 53 4.66 -3.70 15.06
CA ALA A 53 5.04 -5.09 14.81
C ALA A 53 6.25 -5.26 13.87
N LEU A 54 6.55 -4.23 13.08
CA LEU A 54 7.72 -4.18 12.19
C LEU A 54 8.96 -3.60 12.88
N GLN A 55 8.81 -2.94 14.04
CA GLN A 55 9.94 -2.38 14.79
C GLN A 55 10.79 -3.44 15.51
N GLU A 56 10.43 -4.72 15.50
CA GLU A 56 11.16 -5.78 16.21
C GLU A 56 11.70 -6.85 15.24
N PRO A 57 13.03 -7.10 15.19
CA PRO A 57 14.09 -6.29 15.81
C PRO A 57 14.20 -4.91 15.15
N SER A 58 14.60 -3.89 15.91
CA SER A 58 14.67 -2.52 15.42
C SER A 58 15.78 -2.33 14.38
N PHE A 59 15.58 -1.40 13.44
CA PHE A 59 16.69 -0.91 12.63
C PHE A 59 17.53 0.05 13.47
N SER A 60 18.84 0.07 13.22
CA SER A 60 19.79 0.97 13.88
C SER A 60 19.56 2.45 13.53
N LEU A 61 18.79 2.71 12.46
CA LEU A 61 18.47 4.04 11.97
C LEU A 61 16.97 4.35 12.16
N PRO A 62 16.60 5.59 12.55
CA PRO A 62 15.22 6.04 12.43
C PRO A 62 14.87 6.17 10.94
N LEU A 63 14.08 5.23 10.43
CA LEU A 63 13.73 5.19 9.02
C LEU A 63 12.45 6.00 8.76
N PRO A 64 12.45 6.93 7.77
CA PRO A 64 11.27 7.72 7.46
C PRO A 64 10.23 6.87 6.73
N TRP A 65 9.03 6.78 7.30
CA TRP A 65 7.84 6.32 6.57
C TRP A 65 7.32 7.47 5.71
N THR A 66 7.48 7.40 4.40
CA THR A 66 7.01 8.43 3.47
C THR A 66 5.62 8.07 2.91
N SER A 67 4.95 9.02 2.26
CA SER A 67 3.63 8.79 1.66
C SER A 67 3.65 7.74 0.52
N TRP A 68 4.79 7.55 -0.14
CA TRP A 68 4.97 6.62 -1.27
C TRP A 68 5.59 5.29 -0.85
N THR A 69 5.74 5.09 0.45
CA THR A 69 6.23 3.83 1.00
C THR A 69 5.12 2.79 1.04
N LEU A 70 5.46 1.54 0.73
CA LEU A 70 4.58 0.40 0.95
C LEU A 70 4.05 0.40 2.40
N SER A 71 2.73 0.31 2.58
CA SER A 71 2.15 0.45 3.91
C SER A 71 2.62 -0.66 4.85
N ALA A 72 2.67 -0.38 6.16
CA ALA A 72 3.19 -1.34 7.13
C ALA A 72 2.31 -2.60 7.20
N SER A 73 0.99 -2.44 7.07
CA SER A 73 0.06 -3.56 7.00
C SER A 73 0.30 -4.43 5.75
N CYS A 74 0.66 -3.82 4.62
CA CYS A 74 1.04 -4.55 3.41
C CYS A 74 2.31 -5.38 3.62
N LEU A 75 3.36 -4.78 4.21
CA LEU A 75 4.60 -5.50 4.55
C LEU A 75 4.35 -6.70 5.47
N LEU A 76 3.46 -6.59 6.45
CA LEU A 76 3.08 -7.73 7.29
C LEU A 76 2.41 -8.86 6.50
N ARG A 77 1.54 -8.54 5.55
CA ARG A 77 0.91 -9.54 4.67
C ARG A 77 1.93 -10.21 3.75
N ILE A 78 2.92 -9.45 3.27
CA ILE A 78 4.04 -10.01 2.50
C ILE A 78 4.86 -10.96 3.36
N ARG A 79 5.20 -10.55 4.59
CA ARG A 79 5.90 -11.41 5.56
C ARG A 79 5.17 -12.75 5.77
N GLU A 80 3.85 -12.69 5.98
CA GLU A 80 3.02 -13.90 6.12
C GLU A 80 3.02 -14.76 4.85
N SER A 81 3.01 -14.12 3.67
CA SER A 81 3.05 -14.82 2.39
C SER A 81 4.41 -15.52 2.16
N PHE A 82 5.51 -14.88 2.53
CA PHE A 82 6.87 -15.45 2.45
C PHE A 82 7.06 -16.61 3.43
N ALA A 83 6.36 -16.60 4.57
CA ALA A 83 6.36 -17.74 5.49
C ALA A 83 5.61 -18.97 4.92
N LYS A 84 4.64 -18.76 4.03
CA LYS A 84 3.81 -19.83 3.44
C LYS A 84 4.35 -20.36 2.10
N ARG A 85 5.21 -19.60 1.43
CA ARG A 85 5.73 -19.92 0.09
C ARG A 85 7.21 -19.59 0.03
N THR A 86 7.99 -20.44 -0.62
CA THR A 86 9.40 -20.14 -0.88
C THR A 86 9.49 -19.03 -1.93
N ILE A 87 9.88 -17.84 -1.48
CA ILE A 87 10.21 -16.69 -2.34
C ILE A 87 11.72 -16.48 -2.26
N ARG A 88 12.41 -16.49 -3.40
CA ARG A 88 13.86 -16.33 -3.49
C ARG A 88 14.29 -15.10 -4.26
N THR A 89 13.49 -14.62 -5.20
CA THR A 89 13.87 -13.44 -5.99
C THR A 89 12.73 -12.43 -6.05
N VAL A 90 12.97 -11.26 -5.46
CA VAL A 90 12.02 -10.16 -5.40
C VAL A 90 12.58 -8.96 -6.15
N VAL A 91 11.74 -8.31 -6.95
CA VAL A 91 12.03 -6.99 -7.50
C VAL A 91 11.05 -5.99 -6.89
N GLU A 92 11.56 -4.86 -6.42
CA GLU A 92 10.79 -3.75 -5.87
C GLU A 92 11.00 -2.50 -6.73
N CYS A 93 9.93 -1.77 -7.03
CA CYS A 93 9.99 -0.46 -7.67
C CYS A 93 9.78 0.63 -6.61
N GLY A 94 10.77 1.51 -6.45
CA GLY A 94 10.86 2.49 -5.37
C GLY A 94 11.63 1.91 -4.17
N ALA A 95 12.80 2.47 -3.89
CA ALA A 95 13.65 2.00 -2.81
C ALA A 95 13.36 2.76 -1.50
N GLY A 96 13.45 2.10 -0.34
CA GLY A 96 13.22 2.76 0.94
C GLY A 96 13.16 1.82 2.14
N ILE A 97 12.29 2.13 3.10
CA ILE A 97 12.12 1.31 4.31
C ILE A 97 11.52 -0.08 4.01
N SER A 98 10.66 -0.19 2.99
CA SER A 98 10.14 -1.47 2.52
C SER A 98 11.27 -2.37 2.02
N THR A 99 12.28 -1.82 1.34
CA THR A 99 13.49 -2.55 0.91
C THR A 99 14.15 -3.27 2.09
N LEU A 100 14.33 -2.58 3.21
CA LEU A 100 15.01 -3.13 4.39
C LEU A 100 14.18 -4.23 5.07
N HIS A 101 12.85 -4.06 5.13
CA HIS A 101 11.96 -5.10 5.65
C HIS A 101 11.93 -6.34 4.77
N LEU A 102 11.78 -6.16 3.45
CA LEU A 102 11.76 -7.25 2.48
C LEU A 102 13.07 -8.05 2.53
N ALA A 103 14.20 -7.36 2.62
CA ALA A 103 15.51 -7.99 2.79
C ALA A 103 15.58 -8.86 4.04
N ARG A 104 15.11 -8.35 5.19
CA ARG A 104 15.06 -9.13 6.44
C ARG A 104 14.13 -10.35 6.32
N PHE A 105 13.04 -10.26 5.57
CA PHE A 105 12.14 -11.40 5.35
C PHE A 105 12.78 -12.47 4.45
N LEU A 106 13.63 -12.07 3.50
CA LEU A 106 14.31 -12.97 2.57
C LEU A 106 15.59 -13.59 3.15
N ALA A 107 16.26 -12.90 4.08
CA ALA A 107 17.56 -13.31 4.61
C ALA A 107 17.60 -14.75 5.15
N PRO A 108 16.61 -15.24 5.94
CA PRO A 108 16.62 -16.62 6.44
C PRO A 108 16.53 -17.68 5.34
N GLY A 109 15.95 -17.34 4.19
CA GLY A 109 15.79 -18.24 3.04
C GLY A 109 16.90 -18.12 2.00
N GLY A 110 17.91 -17.26 2.22
CA GLY A 110 18.95 -16.96 1.23
C GLY A 110 18.41 -16.29 -0.04
N GLY A 111 17.28 -15.57 0.07
CA GLY A 111 16.69 -14.85 -1.04
C GLY A 111 17.49 -13.61 -1.43
N ARG A 112 17.10 -13.00 -2.55
CA ARG A 112 17.67 -11.76 -3.10
C ARG A 112 16.58 -10.76 -3.43
N LEU A 113 16.89 -9.49 -3.20
CA LEU A 113 16.04 -8.35 -3.50
C LEU A 113 16.78 -7.40 -4.45
N VAL A 114 16.11 -7.01 -5.53
CA VAL A 114 16.55 -5.90 -6.39
C VAL A 114 15.56 -4.75 -6.24
N SER A 115 16.00 -3.62 -5.71
CA SER A 115 15.16 -2.41 -5.59
C SER A 115 15.57 -1.38 -6.63
N LEU A 116 14.62 -0.97 -7.46
CA LEU A 116 14.80 0.04 -8.51
C LEU A 116 14.44 1.40 -7.96
N GLU A 117 15.25 2.41 -8.26
CA GLU A 117 15.05 3.78 -7.78
C GLU A 117 15.37 4.78 -8.89
N ASP A 118 14.51 5.79 -9.09
CA ASP A 118 14.68 6.77 -10.16
C ASP A 118 15.50 8.00 -9.74
N ASP A 119 15.56 8.28 -8.44
CA ASP A 119 16.43 9.33 -7.89
C ASP A 119 17.80 8.75 -7.46
N GLU A 120 18.87 9.16 -8.15
CA GLU A 120 20.23 8.69 -7.86
C GLU A 120 20.71 9.00 -6.43
N VAL A 121 20.35 10.18 -5.90
CA VAL A 121 20.74 10.63 -4.56
C VAL A 121 20.04 9.78 -3.50
N TRP A 122 18.75 9.50 -3.70
CA TRP A 122 17.97 8.64 -2.82
C TRP A 122 18.44 7.19 -2.91
N ALA A 123 18.71 6.67 -4.11
CA ALA A 123 19.29 5.34 -4.30
C ALA A 123 20.60 5.18 -3.50
N ALA A 124 21.48 6.17 -3.53
CA ALA A 124 22.70 6.20 -2.73
C ALA A 124 22.43 6.30 -1.21
N ALA A 125 21.38 7.01 -0.79
CA ALA A 125 20.96 7.03 0.61
C ALA A 125 20.48 5.66 1.08
N VAL A 126 19.64 4.97 0.30
CA VAL A 126 19.12 3.63 0.63
C VAL A 126 20.25 2.59 0.65
N ARG A 127 21.20 2.63 -0.28
CA ARG A 127 22.40 1.74 -0.24
C ARG A 127 23.15 1.86 1.08
N ARG A 128 23.36 3.08 1.57
CA ARG A 128 24.00 3.31 2.88
C ARG A 128 23.18 2.76 4.04
N MET A 129 21.85 2.78 3.96
CA MET A 129 20.99 2.16 4.97
C MET A 129 21.11 0.63 4.93
N VAL A 130 21.08 0.04 3.74
CA VAL A 130 21.27 -1.41 3.51
C VAL A 130 22.61 -1.88 4.08
N GLU A 131 23.69 -1.17 3.79
CA GLU A 131 25.03 -1.47 4.30
C GLU A 131 25.08 -1.40 5.83
N LYS A 132 24.55 -0.33 6.42
CA LYS A 132 24.52 -0.15 7.88
C LYS A 132 23.74 -1.24 8.61
N GLU A 133 22.69 -1.76 7.98
CA GLU A 133 21.88 -2.85 8.52
C GLU A 133 22.46 -4.25 8.21
N GLY A 134 23.61 -4.33 7.53
CA GLY A 134 24.26 -5.61 7.19
C GLY A 134 23.49 -6.43 6.13
N LEU A 135 22.69 -5.76 5.29
CA LEU A 135 21.80 -6.41 4.32
C LEU A 135 22.34 -6.39 2.88
N ALA A 136 23.57 -5.92 2.67
CA ALA A 136 24.16 -5.74 1.34
C ALA A 136 24.30 -7.04 0.53
N GLU A 137 24.44 -8.20 1.18
CA GLU A 137 24.48 -9.50 0.52
C GLU A 137 23.11 -9.94 -0.05
N ILE A 138 22.02 -9.39 0.50
CA ILE A 138 20.64 -9.72 0.14
C ILE A 138 20.07 -8.73 -0.86
N VAL A 139 20.45 -7.44 -0.75
CA VAL A 139 19.82 -6.34 -1.49
C VAL A 139 20.78 -5.71 -2.49
N THR A 140 20.32 -5.60 -3.73
CA THR A 140 20.95 -4.74 -4.75
C THR A 140 20.03 -3.57 -5.06
N VAL A 141 20.47 -2.34 -4.77
CA VAL A 141 19.72 -1.12 -5.12
C VAL A 141 20.27 -0.56 -6.44
N LEU A 142 19.42 -0.48 -7.46
CA LEU A 142 19.79 -0.01 -8.80
C LEU A 142 19.16 1.34 -9.09
N HIS A 143 19.98 2.31 -9.51
CA HIS A 143 19.46 3.54 -10.09
C HIS A 143 18.98 3.24 -11.52
N ARG A 144 17.69 3.47 -11.75
CA ARG A 144 16.96 3.21 -12.98
C ARG A 144 16.00 4.38 -13.23
N PRO A 145 16.44 5.43 -13.95
CA PRO A 145 15.59 6.59 -14.17
C PRO A 145 14.32 6.21 -14.94
N LEU A 146 13.25 6.98 -14.72
CA LEU A 146 12.00 6.79 -15.46
C LEU A 146 12.16 7.32 -16.90
N VAL A 147 12.09 6.42 -17.87
CA VAL A 147 12.16 6.72 -19.31
C VAL A 147 10.82 6.44 -19.97
N GLU A 148 10.60 7.00 -21.16
CA GLU A 148 9.40 6.69 -21.93
C GLU A 148 9.50 5.28 -22.56
N HIS A 149 8.46 4.49 -22.34
CA HIS A 149 8.24 3.20 -22.97
C HIS A 149 6.97 3.26 -23.82
N ARG A 150 6.97 2.56 -24.96
CA ARG A 150 5.76 2.34 -25.77
C ARG A 150 5.19 0.96 -25.49
N VAL A 151 4.01 0.92 -24.86
CA VAL A 151 3.30 -0.32 -24.53
C VAL A 151 1.92 -0.26 -25.16
N LEU A 152 1.60 -1.23 -26.04
CA LEU A 152 0.31 -1.31 -26.73
C LEU A 152 -0.11 0.01 -27.42
N GLY A 153 0.86 0.78 -27.93
CA GLY A 153 0.62 2.06 -28.59
C GLY A 153 0.51 3.29 -27.67
N HIS A 154 0.57 3.11 -26.34
CA HIS A 154 0.57 4.19 -25.37
C HIS A 154 1.98 4.51 -24.87
N SER A 155 2.28 5.80 -24.67
CA SER A 155 3.50 6.23 -23.96
C SER A 155 3.28 6.14 -22.46
N VAL A 156 4.15 5.42 -21.76
CA VAL A 156 4.17 5.31 -20.30
C VAL A 156 5.57 5.61 -19.81
N ARG A 157 5.72 6.35 -18.70
CA ARG A 157 7.03 6.47 -18.06
C ARG A 157 7.24 5.32 -17.08
N TRP A 158 8.36 4.62 -17.23
CA TRP A 158 8.72 3.50 -16.39
C TRP A 158 10.22 3.40 -16.21
N TYR A 159 10.67 2.67 -15.20
CA TYR A 159 12.08 2.39 -14.95
C TYR A 159 12.79 1.92 -16.22
N ASP A 160 14.02 2.39 -16.45
CA ASP A 160 14.87 1.98 -17.59
C ASP A 160 15.33 0.52 -17.47
N VAL A 161 14.39 -0.40 -17.64
CA VAL A 161 14.56 -1.85 -17.55
C VAL A 161 13.83 -2.46 -18.74
N ARG A 162 14.55 -3.21 -19.57
CA ARG A 162 14.01 -3.85 -20.78
C ARG A 162 13.82 -5.34 -20.58
N SER A 163 14.63 -5.94 -19.71
CA SER A 163 14.54 -7.37 -19.39
C SER A 163 14.97 -7.66 -17.95
N PRO A 164 14.54 -8.80 -17.36
CA PRO A 164 15.06 -9.27 -16.07
C PRO A 164 16.59 -9.46 -16.06
N ARG A 165 17.20 -9.73 -17.23
CA ARG A 165 18.66 -9.87 -17.36
C ARG A 165 19.39 -8.57 -17.10
N ASP A 166 18.76 -7.41 -17.34
CA ASP A 166 19.30 -6.09 -17.05
C ASP A 166 19.44 -5.85 -15.53
N LEU A 167 18.77 -6.69 -14.73
CA LEU A 167 18.82 -6.72 -13.27
C LEU A 167 19.76 -7.83 -12.74
N GLY A 168 20.39 -8.60 -13.63
CA GLY A 168 21.21 -9.77 -13.27
C GLY A 168 20.38 -10.95 -12.75
N LEU A 169 19.10 -11.04 -13.13
CA LEU A 169 18.18 -12.08 -12.67
C LEU A 169 17.72 -12.97 -13.83
N ASP A 170 17.66 -14.27 -13.59
CA ASP A 170 17.09 -15.24 -14.53
C ASP A 170 15.58 -15.45 -14.31
N THR A 171 15.12 -15.34 -13.06
CA THR A 171 13.73 -15.55 -12.64
C THR A 171 13.32 -14.52 -11.61
N ILE A 172 12.04 -14.15 -11.59
CA ILE A 172 11.45 -13.27 -10.56
C ILE A 172 10.22 -13.97 -9.98
N ASP A 173 10.24 -14.20 -8.66
CA ASP A 173 9.11 -14.84 -7.95
C ASP A 173 8.03 -13.82 -7.58
N LEU A 174 8.44 -12.57 -7.30
CA LEU A 174 7.54 -11.48 -6.92
C LEU A 174 8.06 -10.13 -7.44
N ILE A 175 7.15 -9.34 -8.01
CA ILE A 175 7.38 -7.93 -8.35
C ILE A 175 6.46 -7.09 -7.47
N LEU A 176 7.03 -6.09 -6.80
CA LEU A 176 6.32 -5.05 -6.06
C LEU A 176 6.47 -3.74 -6.81
N VAL A 177 5.36 -3.04 -7.01
CA VAL A 177 5.29 -1.76 -7.72
C VAL A 177 4.48 -0.75 -6.95
#